data_AF-A0A4Q2V6J0-F1
#
_entry.id   AF-A0A4Q2V6J0-F1
#
_cell.length_a   1.000
_cell.length_b   1.000
_cell.length_c   1.000
_cell.angle_alpha   90.00
_cell.angle_beta   90.00
_cell.angle_gamma   90.00
#
_symmetry.space_group_name_H-M   'P 1'
#
loop_
_entity.id
_entity.type
_entity.pdbx_description
1 polymer ?
#
loop_
_entity_poly.entity_id
_entity_poly.type
_entity_poly.pdbx_seq_one_letter_code
_entity_poly.pdbx_strand_id
1 'polypeptide(L)'
;MLPKQTYHVFMDNLFSSPNLFGPLQEAGHGAIGIAYPNCGITKELKLAKGKDKAGASGFKYNEVARIAWKDNSLVLFLSTVYSGADDQRTPKRRKKPADKWGQSKPIQETFGDATIKIISIPTISASYNDKMNH
;
A
#
# COMPACT_ATOMS: atom_id res chain seq x y z
N MET A 1 -20.00 -15.19 -18.96
CA MET A 1 -18.74 -15.70 -18.39
C MET A 1 -17.58 -14.88 -18.96
N LEU A 2 -16.50 -14.69 -18.20
CA LEU A 2 -15.31 -13.99 -18.69
C LEU A 2 -14.55 -14.87 -19.71
N PRO A 3 -13.88 -14.26 -20.71
CA PRO A 3 -13.00 -14.98 -21.62
C PRO A 3 -11.90 -15.80 -20.91
N LYS A 4 -11.36 -16.83 -21.58
CA LYS A 4 -10.20 -17.57 -21.05
C LYS A 4 -8.92 -16.75 -21.29
N GLN A 5 -8.53 -15.93 -20.32
CA GLN A 5 -7.34 -15.08 -20.37
C GLN A 5 -6.67 -14.95 -19.00
N THR A 6 -5.45 -14.41 -18.96
CA THR A 6 -4.80 -13.99 -17.72
C THR A 6 -5.33 -12.63 -17.29
N TYR A 7 -5.88 -12.57 -16.09
CA TYR A 7 -6.42 -11.34 -15.52
C TYR A 7 -5.49 -10.74 -14.47
N HIS A 8 -5.54 -9.42 -14.37
CA HIS A 8 -5.01 -8.67 -13.23
C HIS A 8 -6.20 -8.15 -12.42
N VAL A 9 -6.41 -8.74 -11.25
CA VAL A 9 -7.57 -8.51 -10.39
C VAL A 9 -7.21 -7.53 -9.28
N PHE A 10 -8.04 -6.50 -9.11
CA PHE A 10 -7.94 -5.53 -8.02
C PHE A 10 -9.06 -5.80 -7.03
N MET A 11 -8.71 -5.92 -5.75
CA MET A 11 -9.66 -6.29 -4.71
C MET A 11 -9.79 -5.24 -3.63
N ASP A 12 -11.01 -5.06 -3.16
CA ASP A 12 -11.26 -4.34 -1.92
C ASP A 12 -10.79 -5.14 -0.69
N ASN A 13 -10.67 -4.45 0.42
CA ASN A 13 -10.20 -4.93 1.72
C ASN A 13 -10.99 -6.15 2.21
N LEU A 14 -12.27 -6.24 1.87
CA LEU A 14 -13.15 -7.33 2.33
C LEU A 14 -12.75 -8.70 1.76
N PHE A 15 -12.21 -8.73 0.54
CA PHE A 15 -11.91 -9.97 -0.18
C PHE A 15 -10.41 -10.31 -0.21
N SER A 16 -9.56 -9.33 0.14
CA SER A 16 -8.12 -9.46 0.08
C SER A 16 -7.58 -10.42 1.15
N SER A 17 -7.14 -11.61 0.74
CA SER A 17 -6.51 -12.60 1.63
C SER A 17 -5.50 -13.49 0.90
N PRO A 18 -4.47 -14.01 1.59
CA PRO A 18 -3.52 -14.96 1.01
C PRO A 18 -4.19 -16.22 0.47
N ASN A 19 -5.25 -16.70 1.15
CA ASN A 19 -6.00 -17.90 0.76
C ASN A 19 -6.74 -17.73 -0.58
N LEU A 20 -7.01 -16.50 -1.02
CA LEU A 20 -7.57 -16.23 -2.34
C LEU A 20 -6.48 -15.90 -3.37
N PHE A 21 -5.43 -15.20 -2.95
CA PHE A 21 -4.37 -14.73 -3.84
C PHE A 21 -3.47 -15.87 -4.31
N GLY A 22 -3.19 -16.86 -3.46
CA GLY A 22 -2.44 -18.07 -3.83
C GLY A 22 -3.10 -18.82 -4.99
N PRO A 23 -4.38 -19.25 -4.86
CA PRO A 23 -5.10 -19.91 -5.95
C PRO A 23 -5.20 -19.07 -7.23
N LEU A 24 -5.36 -17.74 -7.13
CA LEU A 24 -5.33 -16.87 -8.31
C LEU A 24 -3.97 -16.89 -9.01
N GLN A 25 -2.88 -16.84 -8.25
CA GLN A 25 -1.54 -16.94 -8.80
C GLN A 25 -1.29 -18.30 -9.46
N GLU A 26 -1.70 -19.39 -8.81
CA GLU A 26 -1.62 -20.76 -9.36
C GLU A 26 -2.44 -20.91 -10.65
N ALA A 27 -3.60 -20.24 -10.73
CA ALA A 27 -4.41 -20.15 -11.94
C ALA A 27 -3.83 -19.22 -13.02
N GLY A 28 -2.67 -18.59 -12.78
CA GLY A 28 -2.00 -17.69 -13.72
C GLY A 28 -2.61 -16.29 -13.77
N HIS A 29 -3.20 -15.82 -12.67
CA HIS A 29 -3.76 -14.47 -12.53
C HIS A 29 -2.97 -13.62 -11.54
N GLY A 30 -2.81 -12.35 -11.87
CA GLY A 30 -2.26 -11.35 -10.95
C GLY A 30 -3.36 -10.83 -10.04
N ALA A 31 -3.05 -10.62 -8.76
CA ALA A 31 -3.99 -10.05 -7.79
C ALA A 31 -3.30 -8.98 -6.95
N ILE A 32 -3.99 -7.87 -6.71
CA ILE A 32 -3.58 -6.80 -5.79
C ILE A 32 -4.78 -6.42 -4.93
N GLY A 33 -4.54 -6.22 -3.64
CA GLY A 33 -5.58 -5.77 -2.73
C GLY A 33 -4.99 -5.12 -1.48
N ILE A 34 -5.81 -4.37 -0.77
CA ILE A 34 -5.44 -3.84 0.54
C ILE A 34 -5.77 -4.90 1.59
N ALA A 35 -4.81 -5.22 2.46
CA ALA A 35 -4.97 -6.24 3.48
C ALA A 35 -5.44 -5.67 4.82
N TYR A 36 -6.42 -6.33 5.44
CA TYR A 36 -6.74 -6.09 6.84
C TYR A 36 -5.79 -6.85 7.77
N PRO A 37 -5.45 -6.35 8.96
CA PRO A 37 -4.51 -7.05 9.85
C PRO A 37 -4.91 -8.46 10.29
N ASN A 38 -6.19 -8.81 10.13
CA ASN A 38 -6.73 -10.13 10.47
C ASN A 38 -6.89 -11.06 9.25
N CYS A 39 -6.50 -10.64 8.04
CA CYS A 39 -6.68 -11.44 6.82
C CYS A 39 -5.59 -12.51 6.58
N GLY A 40 -4.82 -12.90 7.59
CA GLY A 40 -3.76 -13.91 7.46
C GLY A 40 -2.37 -13.34 7.10
N ILE A 41 -2.15 -12.03 7.29
CA ILE A 41 -0.82 -11.42 7.15
C ILE A 41 0.11 -11.77 8.31
N THR A 42 1.42 -11.52 8.14
CA THR A 42 2.43 -11.81 9.17
C THR A 42 2.17 -11.05 10.48
N LYS A 43 2.55 -11.66 11.61
CA LYS A 43 2.42 -11.06 12.94
C LYS A 43 3.13 -9.71 13.04
N GLU A 44 4.26 -9.55 12.35
CA GLU A 44 5.04 -8.31 12.30
C GLU A 44 4.26 -7.16 11.66
N LEU A 45 3.63 -7.39 10.49
CA LEU A 45 2.83 -6.38 9.81
C LEU A 45 1.57 -6.02 10.60
N LYS A 46 0.95 -7.02 11.26
CA LYS A 46 -0.17 -6.80 12.17
C LYS A 46 0.24 -5.94 13.37
N LEU A 47 1.38 -6.23 13.98
CA LEU A 47 1.92 -5.45 15.09
C LEU A 47 2.28 -4.02 14.66
N ALA A 48 2.93 -3.85 13.51
CA ALA A 48 3.25 -2.56 12.94
C ALA A 48 2.00 -1.68 12.74
N LYS A 49 0.92 -2.25 12.18
CA LYS A 49 -0.36 -1.54 12.05
C LYS A 49 -1.00 -1.21 13.40
N GLY A 50 -0.90 -2.09 14.39
CA GLY A 50 -1.36 -1.82 15.75
C GLY A 50 -0.61 -0.65 16.39
N LYS A 51 0.72 -0.67 16.30
CA LYS A 51 1.58 0.43 16.74
C LYS A 51 1.30 1.73 15.98
N ASP A 52 0.92 1.65 14.71
CA ASP A 52 0.57 2.82 13.90
C ASP A 52 -0.64 3.56 14.43
N LYS A 53 -1.67 2.81 14.84
CA LYS A 53 -2.86 3.38 15.49
C LYS A 53 -2.50 4.05 16.82
N ALA A 54 -1.47 3.57 17.51
CA ALA A 54 -0.94 4.14 18.74
C ALA A 54 0.11 5.25 18.49
N GLY A 55 0.40 5.62 17.24
CA GLY A 55 1.42 6.63 16.91
C GLY A 55 2.87 6.19 17.09
N ALA A 56 3.12 4.89 17.29
CA ALA A 56 4.42 4.32 17.68
C ALA A 56 4.95 3.28 16.68
N SER A 57 4.52 3.33 15.41
CA SER A 57 4.91 2.32 14.41
C SER A 57 6.38 2.38 14.00
N GLY A 58 7.03 3.54 14.19
CA GLY A 58 8.41 3.77 13.75
C GLY A 58 8.55 4.07 12.25
N PHE A 59 7.47 3.93 11.48
CA PHE A 59 7.45 4.24 10.04
C PHE A 59 7.36 5.74 9.81
N LYS A 60 8.19 6.24 8.91
CA LYS A 60 8.17 7.62 8.43
C LYS A 60 7.19 7.79 7.28
N TYR A 61 6.79 9.04 7.06
CA TYR A 61 6.03 9.42 5.89
C TYR A 61 6.74 8.98 4.60
N ASN A 62 6.00 8.30 3.71
CA ASN A 62 6.47 7.71 2.46
C ASN A 62 7.48 6.55 2.60
N GLU A 63 7.57 5.91 3.77
CA GLU A 63 8.38 4.71 3.99
C GLU A 63 7.65 3.42 3.58
N VAL A 64 8.41 2.44 3.11
CA VAL A 64 7.91 1.16 2.60
C VAL A 64 8.61 0.01 3.31
N ALA A 65 7.84 -0.83 4.01
CA ALA A 65 8.25 -2.18 4.34
C ALA A 65 7.62 -3.15 3.34
N ARG A 66 8.16 -4.38 3.24
CA ARG A 66 8.02 -5.27 2.07
C ARG A 66 6.63 -5.37 1.42
N ILE A 67 5.50 -5.23 2.14
CA ILE A 67 4.19 -4.91 1.51
C ILE A 67 3.33 -3.96 2.39
N ALA A 68 3.97 -3.06 3.12
CA ALA A 68 3.35 -2.03 3.94
C ALA A 68 3.90 -0.66 3.54
N TRP A 69 3.02 0.30 3.31
CA TRP A 69 3.42 1.65 2.92
C TRP A 69 2.78 2.66 3.86
N LYS A 70 3.61 3.59 4.37
CA LYS A 70 3.16 4.62 5.29
C LYS A 70 2.90 5.93 4.54
N ASP A 71 1.64 6.33 4.52
CA ASP A 71 1.21 7.68 4.13
C ASP A 71 0.68 8.39 5.38
N ASN A 72 -0.46 9.09 5.30
CA ASN A 72 -1.16 9.60 6.47
C ASN A 72 -1.59 8.49 7.47
N SER A 73 -1.63 7.25 7.01
CA SER A 73 -1.80 6.02 7.81
C SER A 73 -0.99 4.89 7.20
N LEU A 74 -0.58 3.90 7.99
CA LEU A 74 0.08 2.71 7.45
C LEU A 74 -0.94 1.90 6.66
N VAL A 75 -0.72 1.65 5.37
CA VAL A 75 -1.55 0.80 4.50
C VAL A 75 -0.81 -0.51 4.25
N LEU A 76 -1.52 -1.63 4.30
CA LEU A 76 -0.96 -2.95 4.02
C LEU A 76 -1.54 -3.40 2.69
N PHE A 77 -0.70 -3.93 1.81
CA PHE A 77 -1.17 -4.55 0.57
C PHE A 77 -0.88 -6.05 0.59
N LEU A 78 -1.62 -6.78 -0.22
CA LEU A 78 -1.28 -8.11 -0.70
C LEU A 78 -1.13 -8.01 -2.21
N SER A 79 -0.16 -8.74 -2.76
CA SER A 79 0.10 -8.71 -4.18
C SER A 79 0.85 -9.95 -4.62
N THR A 80 0.46 -10.47 -5.79
CA THR A 80 1.19 -11.51 -6.52
C THR A 80 1.95 -10.94 -7.73
N VAL A 81 1.82 -9.63 -7.98
CA VAL A 81 2.36 -8.93 -9.16
C VAL A 81 3.59 -8.10 -8.82
N TYR A 82 3.50 -7.32 -7.75
CA TYR A 82 4.56 -6.46 -7.22
C TYR A 82 5.14 -7.04 -5.94
N SER A 83 6.46 -6.94 -5.79
CA SER A 83 7.20 -7.36 -4.60
C SER A 83 7.25 -6.27 -3.52
N GLY A 84 6.94 -5.02 -3.89
CA GLY A 84 7.03 -3.86 -2.99
C GLY A 84 8.44 -3.29 -2.84
N ALA A 85 9.42 -3.82 -3.59
CA ALA A 85 10.83 -3.42 -3.54
C ALA A 85 11.05 -1.92 -3.82
N ASP A 86 12.20 -1.39 -3.40
CA ASP A 86 12.52 0.05 -3.47
C ASP A 86 12.68 0.60 -4.88
N ASP A 87 13.00 -0.26 -5.84
CA ASP A 87 13.03 0.07 -7.27
C ASP A 87 11.63 0.10 -7.91
N GLN A 88 10.62 -0.49 -7.26
CA GLN A 88 9.22 -0.46 -7.71
C GLN A 88 8.51 0.80 -7.19
N ARG A 89 8.84 1.94 -7.80
CA ARG A 89 8.24 3.24 -7.48
C ARG A 89 7.68 3.93 -8.71
N THR A 90 6.58 4.64 -8.53
CA THR A 90 5.88 5.40 -9.58
C THR A 90 5.72 6.85 -9.13
N PRO A 91 6.14 7.85 -9.94
CA PRO A 91 5.92 9.25 -9.65
C PRO A 91 4.44 9.60 -9.68
N LYS A 92 3.92 10.23 -8.61
CA LYS A 92 2.55 10.73 -8.55
C LYS A 92 2.51 12.15 -7.99
N ARG A 93 1.66 13.01 -8.55
CA ARG A 93 1.34 14.33 -7.97
C ARG A 93 0.51 14.13 -6.71
N ARG A 94 0.98 14.66 -5.58
CA ARG A 94 0.34 14.51 -4.26
C ARG A 94 0.19 15.86 -3.59
N LYS A 95 -0.94 16.07 -2.91
CA LYS A 95 -1.16 17.19 -2.00
C LYS A 95 -0.45 16.91 -0.68
N LYS A 96 0.11 17.94 -0.05
CA LYS A 96 0.68 17.86 1.30
C LYS A 96 -0.41 17.36 2.25
N PRO A 97 -0.18 16.28 3.00
CA PRO A 97 -1.12 15.80 4.01
C PRO A 97 -1.29 16.85 5.11
N ALA A 98 -2.42 16.80 5.81
CA ALA A 98 -2.58 17.58 7.04
C ALA A 98 -1.60 17.10 8.12
N ASP A 99 -1.05 18.04 8.87
CA ASP A 99 -0.12 17.72 9.95
C ASP A 99 -0.82 16.89 11.03
N LYS A 100 -0.29 15.69 11.26
CA LYS A 100 -0.63 14.87 12.41
C LYS A 100 0.53 14.86 13.38
N TRP A 101 0.21 14.95 14.67
CA TRP A 101 1.19 14.86 15.76
C TRP A 101 2.15 13.68 15.55
N GLY A 102 3.45 13.95 15.58
CA GLY A 102 4.51 12.95 15.33
C GLY A 102 4.92 12.75 13.86
N GLN A 103 4.20 13.31 12.89
CA GLN A 103 4.53 13.20 11.45
C GLN A 103 4.86 14.53 10.77
N SER A 104 4.70 15.66 11.47
CA SER A 104 4.96 17.01 10.92
C SER A 104 6.39 17.13 10.38
N LYS A 105 7.38 16.60 11.09
CA LYS A 105 8.79 16.67 10.65
C LYS A 105 9.05 15.84 9.37
N PRO A 106 8.72 14.54 9.28
CA PRO A 106 8.83 13.78 8.02
C PRO A 106 8.04 14.37 6.85
N ILE A 107 6.84 14.91 7.10
CA ILE A 107 6.02 15.57 6.08
C ILE A 107 6.73 16.85 5.60
N GLN A 108 7.29 17.66 6.52
CA GLN A 108 8.06 18.85 6.17
C GLN A 108 9.36 18.51 5.43
N GLU A 109 10.08 17.46 5.82
CA GLU A 109 11.26 16.97 5.09
C GLU A 109 10.91 16.55 3.66
N THR A 110 9.71 15.96 3.47
CA THR A 110 9.28 15.49 2.16
C THR A 110 8.72 16.61 1.28
N PHE A 111 7.86 17.47 1.80
CA PHE A 111 7.15 18.50 1.02
C PHE A 111 7.80 19.88 1.07
N GLY A 112 8.53 20.20 2.15
CA GLY A 112 8.91 21.57 2.48
C GLY A 112 7.69 22.48 2.53
N ASP A 113 7.81 23.64 1.90
CA ASP A 113 6.73 24.63 1.82
C ASP A 113 5.76 24.36 0.66
N ALA A 114 6.00 23.33 -0.15
CA ALA A 114 5.13 23.00 -1.28
C ALA A 114 3.81 22.38 -0.80
N THR A 115 2.70 22.89 -1.33
CA THR A 115 1.35 22.33 -1.09
C THR A 115 1.07 21.12 -1.97
N ILE A 116 1.76 21.00 -3.11
CA ILE A 116 1.69 19.87 -4.04
C ILE A 116 3.11 19.51 -4.48
N LYS A 117 3.44 18.21 -4.47
CA LYS A 117 4.75 17.71 -4.91
C LYS A 117 4.60 16.42 -5.71
N ILE A 118 5.50 16.19 -6.67
CA ILE A 118 5.65 14.88 -7.30
C ILE A 118 6.50 14.02 -6.36
N ILE A 119 5.93 12.92 -5.91
CA ILE A 119 6.57 12.00 -4.99
C ILE A 119 6.60 10.62 -5.63
N SER A 120 7.72 9.93 -5.49
CA SER A 120 7.86 8.54 -5.88
C SER A 120 7.20 7.67 -4.80
N ILE A 121 6.08 7.04 -5.14
CA ILE A 121 5.32 6.15 -4.24
C ILE A 121 5.44 4.70 -4.71
N PRO A 122 5.14 3.69 -3.87
CA PRO A 122 5.12 2.30 -4.32
C PRO A 122 4.23 2.09 -5.55
N THR A 123 4.76 1.41 -6.57
CA THR A 123 4.02 1.10 -7.80
C THR A 123 2.73 0.33 -7.52
N ILE A 124 2.74 -0.55 -6.51
CA ILE A 124 1.53 -1.24 -6.03
C ILE A 124 0.43 -0.28 -5.58
N SER A 125 0.78 0.77 -4.83
CA SER A 125 -0.19 1.76 -4.35
C SER A 125 -0.68 2.65 -5.49
N ALA A 126 0.22 3.05 -6.40
CA ALA A 126 -0.15 3.80 -7.59
C ALA A 126 -1.13 3.01 -8.46
N SER A 127 -0.78 1.77 -8.81
CA SER A 127 -1.58 0.87 -9.65
C SER A 127 -2.93 0.57 -9.03
N TYR A 128 -2.98 0.31 -7.72
CA TYR A 128 -4.23 0.10 -6.99
C TYR A 128 -5.15 1.33 -7.07
N ASN A 129 -4.63 2.51 -6.74
CA ASN A 129 -5.41 3.74 -6.72
C ASN A 129 -5.91 4.12 -8.12
N ASP A 130 -5.10 3.93 -9.16
CA ASP A 130 -5.47 4.22 -10.56
C ASP A 130 -6.63 3.34 -11.07
N LYS A 131 -6.85 2.17 -10.46
CA LYS A 131 -7.92 1.23 -10.85
C LYS A 131 -9.12 1.22 -9.92
N MET A 132 -8.95 1.57 -8.65
CA MET A 132 -9.99 1.46 -7.64
C MET A 132 -10.65 2.79 -7.25
N ASN A 133 -10.01 3.94 -7.47
CA ASN A 133 -10.56 5.26 -7.14
C ASN A 133 -11.11 5.98 -8.38
N HIS A 134 -12.14 5.40 -9.00
CA HIS A 134 -12.90 6.03 -10.10
C HIS A 134 -14.12 6.78 -9.58
#